data_AF-A0A7C7UWJ6-F1
#
_entry.id   AF-A0A7C7UWJ6-F1
#
_cell.length_a   1.000
_cell.length_b   1.000
_cell.length_c   1.000
_cell.angle_alpha   90.00
_cell.angle_beta   90.00
_cell.angle_gamma   90.00
#
_symmetry.space_group_name_H-M   'P 1'
#
loop_
_entity.id
_entity.type
_entity.pdbx_description
1 polymer ?
#
loop_
_entity_poly.entity_id
_entity_poly.type
_entity_poly.pdbx_seq_one_letter_code
_entity_poly.pdbx_strand_id
1 'polypeptide(L)'
;EDDFIRREVIMDIMCNLGVDFKKIESEFNINFKDYFGKELEELKEMEEDGLIKIEEEKIRILPVGRLLIRNIAMVFDAHLRKKRELKFSRTI
;
A
#
# COMPACT_ATOMS: atom_id res chain seq x y z
N GLU A 1 -5.81 -4.53 15.08
CA GLU A 1 -4.73 -3.52 15.01
C GLU A 1 -4.28 -3.37 13.56
N ASP A 2 -3.79 -4.44 12.93
CA ASP A 2 -3.43 -4.46 11.49
C ASP A 2 -4.51 -3.89 10.56
N ASP A 3 -5.77 -4.30 10.73
CA ASP A 3 -6.87 -3.80 9.89
C ASP A 3 -7.08 -2.28 10.00
N PHE A 4 -6.82 -1.68 11.17
CA PHE A 4 -6.93 -0.23 11.37
C PHE A 4 -5.77 0.51 10.70
N ILE A 5 -4.53 0.02 10.89
CA ILE A 5 -3.33 0.58 10.25
C ILE A 5 -3.49 0.57 8.73
N ARG A 6 -3.86 -0.59 8.17
CA ARG A 6 -4.09 -0.76 6.73
C ARG A 6 -5.20 0.14 6.21
N ARG A 7 -6.30 0.27 6.97
CA ARG A 7 -7.40 1.15 6.61
C ARG A 7 -6.97 2.61 6.55
N GLU A 8 -6.17 3.09 7.49
CA GLU A 8 -5.65 4.47 7.45
C GLU A 8 -4.75 4.70 6.24
N VAL A 9 -3.86 3.75 5.93
CA VAL A 9 -3.01 3.82 4.73
C VAL A 9 -3.85 3.86 3.44
N ILE A 10 -4.86 2.99 3.34
CA ILE A 10 -5.80 2.97 2.21
C ILE A 10 -6.56 4.30 2.11
N MET A 11 -7.01 4.85 3.23
CA MET A 11 -7.73 6.12 3.28
C MET A 11 -6.84 7.27 2.81
N ASP A 12 -5.59 7.32 3.28
CA ASP A 12 -4.61 8.31 2.87
C ASP A 12 -4.32 8.23 1.36
N ILE A 13 -4.17 7.03 0.80
CA ILE A 13 -4.05 6.86 -0.66
C ILE A 13 -5.28 7.43 -1.38
N MET A 14 -6.48 7.03 -0.96
CA MET A 14 -7.72 7.35 -1.66
C MET A 14 -8.11 8.82 -1.58
N CYS A 15 -7.84 9.48 -0.45
CA CYS A 15 -8.28 10.86 -0.20
C CYS A 15 -7.15 11.89 -0.33
N ASN A 16 -5.91 11.50 0.02
CA ASN A 16 -4.77 12.41 0.09
C ASN A 16 -3.76 12.18 -1.04
N LEU A 17 -4.01 11.23 -1.94
CA LEU A 17 -3.14 10.90 -3.08
C LEU A 17 -1.71 10.56 -2.66
N GLY A 18 -1.54 9.95 -1.49
CA GLY A 18 -0.24 9.59 -0.96
C GLY A 18 -0.34 9.19 0.51
N VAL A 19 0.79 8.73 1.06
CA VAL A 19 0.91 8.29 2.45
C VAL A 19 2.18 8.88 3.01
N ASP A 20 2.08 9.53 4.17
CA ASP A 20 3.23 10.00 4.94
C ASP A 20 3.62 8.92 5.96
N PHE A 21 4.85 8.42 5.89
CA PHE A 21 5.29 7.32 6.73
C PHE A 21 5.34 7.75 8.19
N LYS A 22 5.90 8.92 8.49
CA LYS A 22 6.04 9.44 9.85
C LYS A 22 4.69 9.62 10.53
N LYS A 23 3.66 10.05 9.79
CA LYS A 23 2.29 10.14 10.30
C LYS A 23 1.82 8.76 10.81
N ILE A 24 1.89 7.73 9.97
CA ILE A 24 1.45 6.38 10.30
C ILE A 24 2.30 5.77 11.43
N GLU A 25 3.63 5.94 11.38
CA GLU A 25 4.54 5.46 12.41
C GLU A 25 4.24 6.08 13.78
N SER A 26 3.95 7.38 13.83
CA SER A 26 3.64 8.09 15.08
C SER A 26 2.28 7.70 15.65
N GLU A 27 1.28 7.48 14.78
CA GLU A 27 -0.08 7.14 15.21
C GLU A 27 -0.19 5.70 15.71
N PHE A 28 0.53 4.78 15.09
CA PHE A 28 0.42 3.34 15.36
C PHE A 28 1.64 2.74 16.06
N ASN A 29 2.69 3.53 16.30
CA ASN A 29 3.94 3.10 16.94
C ASN A 29 4.59 1.89 16.23
N ILE A 30 4.71 1.99 14.90
CA ILE A 30 5.35 0.99 14.04
C ILE A 30 6.51 1.60 13.25
N ASN A 31 7.35 0.76 12.62
CA ASN A 31 8.22 1.19 11.54
C ASN A 31 7.52 0.87 10.20
N PHE A 32 7.24 1.88 9.38
CA PHE A 32 6.41 1.72 8.19
C PHE A 32 7.06 0.80 7.16
N LYS A 33 8.37 0.95 6.94
CA LYS A 33 9.11 0.18 5.93
C LYS A 33 9.25 -1.28 6.33
N ASP A 34 9.46 -1.56 7.61
CA ASP A 34 9.52 -2.93 8.12
C ASP A 34 8.13 -3.58 8.09
N TYR A 35 7.09 -2.82 8.46
CA TYR A 35 5.71 -3.32 8.53
C TYR A 35 5.11 -3.61 7.16
N PHE A 36 5.27 -2.68 6.21
CA PHE A 36 4.74 -2.75 4.84
C PHE A 36 5.80 -3.16 3.80
N GLY A 37 6.88 -3.82 4.22
CA GLY A 37 7.99 -4.14 3.33
C GLY A 37 7.57 -4.95 2.11
N LYS A 38 6.62 -5.87 2.25
CA LYS A 38 6.10 -6.66 1.11
C LYS A 38 5.31 -5.78 0.13
N GLU A 39 4.45 -4.94 0.67
CA GLU A 39 3.64 -3.98 -0.10
C GLU A 39 4.53 -2.97 -0.83
N LEU A 40 5.59 -2.50 -0.19
CA LEU A 40 6.57 -1.60 -0.82
C LEU A 40 7.31 -2.27 -1.99
N GLU A 41 7.63 -3.56 -1.89
CA GLU A 41 8.19 -4.32 -3.03
C GLU A 41 7.15 -4.47 -4.16
N GLU A 42 5.90 -4.79 -3.85
CA GLU A 42 4.81 -4.89 -4.84
C GLU A 42 4.54 -3.53 -5.54
N LEU A 43 4.80 -2.41 -4.86
CA LEU A 43 4.64 -1.07 -5.42
C LEU A 43 5.78 -0.64 -6.36
N LYS A 44 6.95 -1.31 -6.37
CA LYS A 44 8.07 -0.94 -7.26
C LYS A 44 7.71 -1.01 -8.73
N GLU A 45 6.97 -2.03 -9.15
CA GLU A 45 6.49 -2.14 -10.54
C GLU A 45 5.60 -0.93 -10.91
N MET A 46 4.75 -0.47 -9.99
CA MET A 46 3.90 0.71 -10.20
C MET A 46 4.71 2.02 -10.21
N GLU A 47 5.83 2.07 -9.50
CA GLU A 47 6.77 3.19 -9.54
C GLU A 47 7.52 3.23 -10.88
N GLU A 48 8.00 2.08 -11.36
CA GLU A 48 8.64 1.94 -12.67
C GLU A 48 7.69 2.33 -13.82
N ASP A 49 6.40 2.00 -13.69
CA ASP A 49 5.34 2.41 -14.62
C ASP A 49 4.95 3.91 -14.51
N GLY A 50 5.54 4.66 -13.56
CA GLY A 50 5.27 6.09 -13.37
C GLY A 50 3.88 6.38 -12.81
N LEU A 51 3.27 5.43 -12.10
CA LEU A 51 1.97 5.60 -11.45
C LEU A 51 2.12 6.25 -10.07
N ILE A 52 3.22 5.94 -9.39
CA ILE A 52 3.54 6.46 -8.07
C ILE A 52 5.00 6.90 -8.01
N LYS A 53 5.35 7.55 -6.91
CA LYS A 53 6.74 7.80 -6.53
C LYS A 53 6.91 7.40 -5.07
N ILE A 54 7.86 6.52 -4.80
CA ILE A 54 8.26 6.12 -3.45
C ILE A 54 9.46 7.00 -3.08
N GLU A 55 9.32 7.73 -1.98
CA GLU A 55 10.39 8.55 -1.42
C GLU A 55 10.79 8.02 -0.05
N GLU A 56 11.80 8.62 0.55
CA GLU A 56 12.36 8.14 1.81
C GLU A 56 11.31 8.07 2.94
N GLU A 57 10.38 9.02 2.98
CA GLU A 57 9.41 9.19 4.09
C GLU A 57 7.95 9.24 3.63
N LYS A 58 7.67 8.97 2.34
CA LYS A 58 6.30 9.01 1.82
C LYS A 58 6.14 8.31 0.48
N ILE A 59 4.89 7.97 0.16
CA ILE A 59 4.44 7.59 -1.19
C ILE A 59 3.60 8.73 -1.76
N ARG A 60 3.79 9.04 -3.04
CA ARG A 60 2.91 9.96 -3.79
C ARG A 60 2.29 9.27 -4.98
N ILE A 61 1.00 9.49 -5.21
CA ILE A 61 0.31 9.07 -6.43
C ILE A 61 0.55 10.13 -7.51
N LEU A 62 1.13 9.71 -8.64
CA LEU A 62 1.36 10.59 -9.79
C LEU A 62 0.05 10.81 -10.57
N PRO A 63 -0.05 11.84 -11.43
CA PRO A 63 -1.28 12.13 -12.16
C PRO A 63 -1.86 10.94 -12.93
N VAL A 64 -1.00 10.12 -13.55
CA VAL A 64 -1.39 8.90 -14.27
C VAL A 64 -1.94 7.84 -13.31
N GLY A 65 -1.29 7.66 -12.15
CA GLY A 65 -1.70 6.70 -11.12
C GLY A 65 -3.08 6.97 -10.51
N ARG A 66 -3.61 8.20 -10.62
CA ARG A 66 -4.96 8.53 -10.12
C ARG A 66 -6.05 7.68 -10.76
N LEU A 67 -5.88 7.29 -12.02
CA LEU A 67 -6.81 6.42 -12.74
C LEU A 67 -6.83 4.99 -12.15
N LEU A 68 -5.71 4.58 -11.54
CA LEU A 68 -5.48 3.26 -10.97
C LEU A 68 -5.41 3.29 -9.44
N ILE A 69 -5.89 4.36 -8.81
CA ILE A 69 -5.75 4.59 -7.37
C ILE A 69 -6.31 3.46 -6.51
N ARG A 70 -7.41 2.83 -6.96
CA ARG A 70 -7.98 1.65 -6.29
C ARG A 70 -7.03 0.45 -6.35
N ASN A 71 -6.36 0.22 -7.48
CA ASN A 71 -5.41 -0.89 -7.60
C ASN A 71 -4.19 -0.65 -6.71
N ILE A 72 -3.72 0.59 -6.61
CA ILE A 72 -2.63 0.98 -5.72
C ILE A 72 -3.03 0.77 -4.26
N ALA A 73 -4.21 1.23 -3.86
CA ALA A 73 -4.72 1.04 -2.50
C ALA A 73 -4.91 -0.44 -2.13
N MET A 74 -5.33 -1.28 -3.09
CA MET A 74 -5.52 -2.72 -2.88
C MET A 74 -4.24 -3.47 -2.52
N VAL A 75 -3.05 -2.93 -2.80
CA VAL A 75 -1.77 -3.51 -2.37
C VAL A 75 -1.71 -3.61 -0.84
N PHE A 76 -2.33 -2.65 -0.13
CA PHE A 76 -2.37 -2.62 1.33
C PHE A 76 -3.55 -3.39 1.94
N ASP A 77 -4.45 -3.97 1.13
CA ASP A 77 -5.60 -4.75 1.60
C ASP A 77 -5.24 -6.23 1.85
N ALA A 78 -5.07 -6.60 3.12
CA ALA A 78 -4.70 -7.95 3.54
C ALA A 78 -5.78 -9.01 3.22
N HIS A 79 -7.06 -8.65 3.20
CA HIS A 79 -8.14 -9.59 2.94
C HIS A 79 -8.17 -10.02 1.47
N LEU A 80 -7.86 -9.09 0.56
CA LEU A 80 -7.68 -9.43 -0.85
C LEU A 80 -6.47 -10.34 -1.07
N ARG A 81 -5.37 -10.12 -0.36
CA ARG A 81 -4.15 -10.95 -0.43
C ARG A 81 -4.41 -12.38 0.03
N LYS A 82 -5.06 -12.57 1.19
CA LYS A 82 -5.45 -13.89 1.71
C LYS A 82 -6.36 -14.65 0.73
N LYS A 83 -7.26 -13.94 0.04
CA LYS A 83 -8.13 -14.54 -0.98
C LYS A 83 -7.36 -14.94 -2.26
N ARG A 84 -6.30 -14.22 -2.64
CA ARG A 84 -5.41 -14.62 -3.75
C ARG A 84 -4.61 -15.87 -3.37
N GLU A 85 -3.98 -15.90 -2.20
CA GLU A 85 -3.19 -17.05 -1.72
C GLU A 85 -4.03 -18.33 -1.59
N LEU A 86 -5.26 -18.24 -1.06
CA LEU A 86 -6.18 -19.39 -0.96
C LEU A 86 -6.59 -19.99 -2.32
N LYS A 87 -6.57 -19.20 -3.41
CA LYS A 87 -6.90 -19.68 -4.76
C LYS A 87 -5.77 -20.49 -5.40
N PHE A 88 -4.52 -20.27 -5.01
CA PHE A 88 -3.37 -21.02 -5.50
C PHE A 88 -3.08 -22.30 -4.69
N SER A 89 -3.71 -22.47 -3.53
CA SER A 89 -3.53 -23.63 -2.63
C SER A 89 -4.34 -24.88 -3.00
N ARG A 90 -4.84 -25.02 -4.23
CA ARG A 90 -5.47 -26.26 -4.71
C ARG A 90 -4.76 -26.79 -5.94
N THR A 91 -3.70 -27.54 -5.71
CA THR A 91 -3.27 -28.63 -6.61
C THR A 91 -3.38 -29.91 -5.80
N ILE A 92 -4.40 -30.73 -6.09
CA ILE A 92 -4.37 -32.18 -5.93
C ILE A 92 -4.28 -32.72 -7.36
#